data_AF-A0AAV4HAY9-F1
#
_entry.id   AF-A0AAV4HAY9-F1
#
_cell.length_a   1.000
_cell.length_b   1.000
_cell.length_c   1.000
_cell.angle_alpha   90.00
_cell.angle_beta   90.00
_cell.angle_gamma   90.00
#
_symmetry.space_group_name_H-M   'P 1'
#
loop_
_entity.id
_entity.type
_entity.pdbx_description
1 polymer ?
#
loop_
_entity_poly.entity_id
_entity_poly.type
_entity_poly.pdbx_seq_one_letter_code
_entity_poly.pdbx_strand_id
1 'polypeptide(L)'
;MRQVGICGSDVHFWVEGEIGGYHLDNPVALGHEGSAVVSKLGPGVTSLKVGDRVAVEPATPCRMCRFCKGGRYNLCPHVKGLAMPGCDGHLTRTFVMAADFCHKVPDNVSDGEAAMAEPMAVSVQATNRGGVKMGDTILICGAGPIGLLCMLTCKARGVDAVCITDEKNDCDFMTIAISTIIIIIIIIIIIIIIIIIIIIIIIIIIIIIIIITITIIITTIIIIIIIIIIIIIIITSSSSSPSSSSS
;
A
#
# COMPACT_ATOMS: atom_id res chain seq x y z
N MET A 1 -3.49 23.45 -2.02
CA MET A 1 -3.74 22.20 -1.28
C MET A 1 -3.83 21.04 -2.24
N ARG A 2 -3.45 19.84 -1.80
CA ARG A 2 -3.57 18.60 -2.59
C ARG A 2 -4.61 17.68 -1.99
N GLN A 3 -4.50 17.40 -0.70
CA GLN A 3 -5.46 16.60 0.05
C GLN A 3 -5.64 17.17 1.45
N VAL A 4 -6.87 17.04 1.96
CA VAL A 4 -7.27 17.47 3.30
C VAL A 4 -8.11 16.33 3.89
N GLY A 5 -7.65 15.79 5.02
CA GLY A 5 -8.39 14.86 5.86
C GLY A 5 -9.51 15.58 6.60
N ILE A 6 -10.51 14.81 7.01
CA ILE A 6 -11.63 15.29 7.83
C ILE A 6 -11.56 14.53 9.14
N CYS A 7 -11.41 15.28 10.23
CA CYS A 7 -11.37 14.72 11.57
C CYS A 7 -12.73 14.83 12.26
N GLY A 8 -12.91 14.09 13.36
CA GLY A 8 -14.08 14.26 14.21
C GLY A 8 -14.24 15.69 14.74
N SER A 9 -13.13 16.41 14.97
CA SER A 9 -13.15 17.82 15.38
C SER A 9 -13.74 18.74 14.31
N ASP A 10 -13.43 18.51 13.02
CA ASP A 10 -14.05 19.27 11.93
C ASP A 10 -15.57 19.03 11.89
N VAL A 11 -16.01 17.78 12.14
CA VAL A 11 -17.44 17.43 12.20
C VAL A 11 -18.13 18.09 13.40
N HIS A 12 -17.51 18.09 14.58
CA HIS A 12 -18.05 18.80 15.76
C HIS A 12 -18.22 20.30 15.47
N PHE A 13 -17.21 20.95 14.89
CA PHE A 13 -17.34 22.35 14.49
C PHE A 13 -18.41 22.58 13.42
N TRP A 14 -18.57 21.66 12.47
CA TRP A 14 -19.60 21.76 11.44
C TRP A 14 -21.02 21.63 11.99
N VAL A 15 -21.24 20.69 12.91
CA VAL A 15 -22.58 20.35 13.43
C VAL A 15 -22.97 21.24 14.61
N GLU A 16 -22.05 21.44 15.55
CA GLU A 16 -22.32 22.10 16.84
C GLU A 16 -21.78 23.53 16.87
N GLY A 17 -20.82 23.89 16.01
CA GLY A 17 -20.16 25.20 16.03
C GLY A 17 -19.15 25.36 17.16
N GLU A 18 -18.91 24.33 17.96
CA GLU A 18 -18.03 24.37 19.13
C GLU A 18 -17.38 23.02 19.44
N ILE A 19 -16.22 23.05 20.12
CA ILE A 19 -15.57 21.86 20.68
C ILE A 19 -14.65 22.27 21.84
N GLY A 20 -14.74 21.58 22.98
CA GLY A 20 -13.76 21.74 24.07
C GLY A 20 -13.59 23.18 24.60
N GLY A 21 -14.65 24.00 24.56
CA GLY A 21 -14.65 25.41 24.98
C GLY A 21 -14.20 26.41 23.89
N TYR A 22 -13.94 25.93 22.68
CA TYR A 22 -13.74 26.79 21.50
C TYR A 22 -15.07 26.95 20.76
N HIS A 23 -15.50 28.19 20.54
CA HIS A 23 -16.73 28.52 19.82
C HIS A 23 -16.39 29.25 18.52
N LEU A 24 -17.06 28.89 17.43
CA LEU A 24 -16.92 29.57 16.14
C LEU A 24 -17.87 30.77 16.07
N ASP A 25 -17.42 31.91 16.62
CA ASP A 25 -18.20 33.16 16.60
C ASP A 25 -18.21 33.86 15.24
N ASN A 26 -17.33 33.44 14.32
CA ASN A 26 -17.18 34.01 12.98
C ASN A 26 -16.94 32.89 11.95
N PRO A 27 -17.19 33.14 10.65
CA PRO A 27 -16.86 32.18 9.60
C PRO A 27 -15.38 31.78 9.65
N VAL A 28 -15.12 30.48 9.63
CA VAL A 28 -13.78 29.88 9.65
C VAL A 28 -13.75 28.76 8.62
N ALA A 29 -12.71 28.71 7.79
CA ALA A 29 -12.47 27.53 6.96
C ALA A 29 -12.09 26.33 7.85
N LEU A 30 -12.69 25.16 7.65
CA LEU A 30 -12.34 23.92 8.38
C LEU A 30 -11.08 23.25 7.81
N GLY A 31 -10.68 22.12 8.40
CA GLY A 31 -9.59 21.27 7.93
C GLY A 31 -8.23 21.64 8.52
N HIS A 32 -7.57 20.65 9.11
CA HIS A 32 -6.26 20.78 9.75
C HIS A 32 -5.32 19.58 9.48
N GLU A 33 -5.79 18.55 8.78
CA GLU A 33 -5.00 17.38 8.36
C GLU A 33 -4.69 17.47 6.87
N GLY A 34 -3.49 17.85 6.42
CA GLY A 34 -3.35 18.17 5.00
C GLY A 34 -1.96 18.15 4.39
N SER A 35 -1.97 17.95 3.07
CA SER A 35 -0.81 18.01 2.20
C SER A 35 -0.94 19.10 1.14
N ALA A 36 0.19 19.67 0.77
CA ALA A 36 0.25 20.80 -0.15
C ALA A 36 1.48 20.76 -1.05
N VAL A 37 1.47 21.63 -2.06
CA VAL A 37 2.65 21.94 -2.88
C VAL A 37 2.99 23.40 -2.68
N VAL A 38 4.27 23.69 -2.44
CA VAL A 38 4.77 25.05 -2.26
C VAL A 38 4.61 25.82 -3.57
N SER A 39 3.74 26.84 -3.58
CA SER A 39 3.53 27.72 -4.73
C SER A 39 4.34 29.02 -4.66
N LYS A 40 4.62 29.50 -3.44
CA LYS A 40 5.40 30.73 -3.17
C LYS A 40 6.07 30.62 -1.81
N LEU A 41 7.21 31.29 -1.66
CA LEU A 41 7.95 31.38 -0.39
C LEU A 41 7.92 32.82 0.15
N GLY A 42 7.93 32.92 1.48
CA GLY A 42 8.18 34.19 2.17
C GLY A 42 9.67 34.57 2.12
N PRO A 43 10.00 35.85 2.35
CA PRO A 43 11.40 36.28 2.45
C PRO A 43 12.17 35.50 3.52
N GLY A 44 13.39 35.07 3.20
CA GLY A 44 14.28 34.37 4.15
C GLY A 44 14.03 32.87 4.33
N VAL A 45 13.01 32.29 3.68
CA VAL A 45 12.78 30.84 3.72
C VAL A 45 13.79 30.13 2.81
N THR A 46 14.63 29.28 3.39
CA THR A 46 15.65 28.49 2.68
C THR A 46 15.47 26.97 2.82
N SER A 47 14.60 26.52 3.73
CA SER A 47 14.34 25.10 4.03
C SER A 47 13.49 24.38 2.98
N LEU A 48 12.80 25.14 2.13
CA LEU A 48 11.86 24.63 1.12
C LEU A 48 12.07 25.37 -0.21
N LYS A 49 11.62 24.76 -1.31
CA LYS A 49 11.55 25.40 -2.64
C LYS A 49 10.16 25.29 -3.26
N VAL A 50 9.85 26.18 -4.19
CA VAL A 50 8.65 26.08 -5.01
C VAL A 50 8.62 24.71 -5.71
N GLY A 51 7.45 24.07 -5.69
CA GLY A 51 7.24 22.72 -6.20
C GLY A 51 7.46 21.60 -5.18
N ASP A 52 8.06 21.86 -4.03
CA ASP A 52 8.16 20.84 -2.97
C ASP A 52 6.75 20.43 -2.49
N ARG A 53 6.54 19.12 -2.34
CA ARG A 53 5.38 18.54 -1.67
C ARG A 53 5.63 18.54 -0.17
N VAL A 54 4.63 18.96 0.62
CA VAL A 54 4.74 19.10 2.07
C VAL A 54 3.53 18.51 2.79
N ALA A 55 3.77 17.90 3.95
CA ALA A 55 2.77 17.64 4.98
C ALA A 55 2.75 18.84 5.93
N VAL A 56 1.57 19.22 6.39
CA VAL A 56 1.35 20.45 7.17
C VAL A 56 1.09 20.10 8.63
N GLU A 57 1.90 20.63 9.54
CA GLU A 57 1.64 20.54 10.97
C GLU A 57 0.77 21.74 11.40
N PRO A 58 -0.48 21.55 11.83
CA PRO A 58 -1.48 22.62 11.85
C PRO A 58 -1.33 23.66 12.98
N ALA A 59 -0.39 23.48 13.91
CA ALA A 59 -0.34 24.25 15.15
C ALA A 59 0.96 25.05 15.26
N THR A 60 0.93 26.34 14.92
CA THR A 60 2.11 27.21 15.02
C THR A 60 2.22 27.83 16.43
N PRO A 61 3.26 27.52 17.22
CA PRO A 61 3.44 28.07 18.55
C PRO A 61 4.10 29.46 18.50
N CYS A 62 4.12 30.17 19.64
CA CYS A 62 4.79 31.47 19.75
C CYS A 62 6.32 31.41 19.74
N ARG A 63 6.92 30.22 19.91
CA ARG A 63 8.38 29.96 19.97
C ARG A 63 9.12 30.61 21.16
N MET A 64 8.44 31.40 21.99
CA MET A 64 9.09 32.23 23.02
C MET A 64 8.74 31.86 24.47
N CYS A 65 7.59 31.23 24.70
CA CYS A 65 7.12 30.91 26.05
C CYS A 65 7.91 29.76 26.70
N ARG A 66 7.71 29.55 28.01
CA ARG A 66 8.39 28.48 28.77
C ARG A 66 8.20 27.09 28.17
N PHE A 67 7.02 26.82 27.61
CA PHE A 67 6.72 25.52 26.99
C PHE A 67 7.46 25.35 25.67
N CYS A 68 7.50 26.39 24.83
CA CYS A 68 8.27 26.37 23.59
C CYS A 68 9.76 26.16 23.87
N LYS A 69 10.34 26.96 24.78
CA LYS A 69 11.76 26.86 25.15
C LYS A 69 12.10 25.57 25.89
N GLY A 70 11.10 24.95 26.54
CA GLY A 70 11.22 23.64 27.21
C GLY A 70 10.93 22.44 26.29
N GLY A 71 10.77 22.64 24.98
CA GLY A 71 10.54 21.55 24.01
C GLY A 71 9.14 20.96 24.03
N ARG A 72 8.17 21.59 24.69
CA ARG A 72 6.76 21.18 24.77
C ARG A 72 5.85 22.20 24.10
N TYR A 73 6.18 22.60 22.88
CA TYR A 73 5.50 23.69 22.18
C TYR A 73 4.00 23.41 21.93
N ASN A 74 3.59 22.14 21.91
CA ASN A 74 2.18 21.74 21.86
C ASN A 74 1.35 22.24 23.04
N LEU A 75 1.98 22.69 24.14
CA LEU A 75 1.35 23.31 25.31
C LEU A 75 1.43 24.85 25.29
N CYS A 76 1.79 25.45 24.14
CA CYS A 76 1.90 26.89 24.02
C CYS A 76 0.52 27.57 24.22
N PRO A 77 0.36 28.50 25.19
CA PRO A 77 -0.90 29.20 25.42
C PRO A 77 -1.23 30.24 24.32
N HIS A 78 -0.32 30.44 23.38
CA HIS A 78 -0.44 31.36 22.25
C HIS A 78 -0.31 30.61 20.92
N VAL A 79 -0.63 29.32 20.91
CA VAL A 79 -0.64 28.53 19.68
C VAL A 79 -1.71 29.05 18.73
N LYS A 80 -1.40 29.10 17.44
CA LYS A 80 -2.35 29.35 16.37
C LYS A 80 -2.60 28.03 15.65
N GLY A 81 -3.73 27.39 15.94
CA GLY A 81 -4.15 26.16 15.27
C GLY A 81 -5.00 26.46 14.05
N LEU A 82 -4.76 25.75 12.95
CA LEU A 82 -5.68 25.74 11.81
C LEU A 82 -7.06 25.23 12.24
N ALA A 83 -8.12 25.77 11.62
CA ALA A 83 -9.52 25.44 11.92
C ALA A 83 -9.90 25.66 13.40
N MET A 84 -9.34 26.70 14.04
CA MET A 84 -9.69 27.14 15.40
C MET A 84 -10.22 28.59 15.37
N PRO A 85 -10.92 29.07 16.42
CA PRO A 85 -11.42 30.43 16.46
C PRO A 85 -10.33 31.47 16.14
N GLY A 86 -10.57 32.27 15.10
CA GLY A 86 -9.65 33.30 14.62
C GLY A 86 -8.50 32.81 13.72
N CYS A 87 -8.49 31.54 13.31
CA CYS A 87 -7.50 30.96 12.41
C CYS A 87 -8.17 30.02 11.39
N ASP A 88 -8.19 30.44 10.12
CA ASP A 88 -8.68 29.60 9.03
C ASP A 88 -7.90 28.29 8.90
N GLY A 89 -8.63 27.22 8.64
CA GLY A 89 -8.11 25.92 8.23
C GLY A 89 -7.71 25.88 6.76
N HIS A 90 -7.24 24.71 6.33
CA HIS A 90 -6.70 24.51 4.99
C HIS A 90 -7.65 23.76 4.05
N LEU A 91 -8.95 23.62 4.37
CA LEU A 91 -9.96 23.17 3.40
C LEU A 91 -10.27 24.29 2.38
N THR A 92 -9.23 24.71 1.66
CA THR A 92 -9.21 25.83 0.73
C THR A 92 -8.30 25.49 -0.46
N ARG A 93 -8.31 26.31 -1.53
CA ARG A 93 -7.40 26.09 -2.67
C ARG A 93 -5.94 26.41 -2.31
N THR A 94 -5.73 27.47 -1.52
CA THR A 94 -4.42 28.00 -1.13
C THR A 94 -4.48 28.51 0.30
N PHE A 95 -3.40 28.30 1.06
CA PHE A 95 -3.27 28.81 2.41
C PHE A 95 -1.82 29.23 2.66
N VAL A 96 -1.57 29.94 3.76
CA VAL A 96 -0.23 30.39 4.17
C VAL A 96 0.13 29.69 5.47
N MET A 97 1.36 29.17 5.55
CA MET A 97 1.88 28.48 6.73
C MET A 97 3.30 28.90 7.03
N ALA A 98 3.68 28.80 8.31
CA ALA A 98 5.06 28.93 8.72
C ALA A 98 5.91 27.79 8.12
N ALA A 99 7.03 28.13 7.46
CA ALA A 99 7.82 27.17 6.70
C ALA A 99 8.42 26.04 7.56
N ASP A 100 8.69 26.31 8.84
CA ASP A 100 9.16 25.34 9.83
C ASP A 100 8.08 24.34 10.30
N PHE A 101 6.83 24.53 9.88
CA PHE A 101 5.69 23.63 10.10
C PHE A 101 5.19 22.98 8.80
N CYS A 102 5.99 23.07 7.74
CA CYS A 102 5.77 22.41 6.46
C CYS A 102 6.89 21.39 6.24
N HIS A 103 6.53 20.11 6.37
CA HIS A 103 7.49 19.01 6.33
C HIS A 103 7.57 18.44 4.93
N LYS A 104 8.73 18.53 4.28
CA LYS A 104 8.92 18.01 2.92
C LYS A 104 8.65 16.50 2.84
N VAL A 105 7.83 16.11 1.87
CA VAL A 105 7.38 14.74 1.66
C VAL A 105 8.29 14.03 0.65
N PRO A 106 8.75 12.79 0.93
CA PRO A 106 9.48 11.97 -0.04
C PRO A 106 8.64 11.61 -1.28
N ASP A 107 9.31 11.39 -2.42
CA ASP A 107 8.61 11.12 -3.69
C ASP A 107 7.76 9.84 -3.67
N ASN A 108 8.12 8.85 -2.84
CA ASN A 108 7.40 7.59 -2.70
C ASN A 108 6.19 7.66 -1.76
N VAL A 109 5.90 8.82 -1.16
CA VAL A 109 4.73 9.04 -0.30
C VAL A 109 3.70 9.82 -1.11
N SER A 110 2.47 9.31 -1.22
CA SER A 110 1.36 9.96 -1.92
C SER A 110 0.82 11.20 -1.18
N ASP A 111 0.03 12.03 -1.86
CA ASP A 111 -0.55 13.23 -1.23
C ASP A 111 -1.53 12.87 -0.10
N GLY A 112 -2.18 11.72 -0.19
CA GLY A 112 -3.06 11.21 0.86
C GLY A 112 -2.30 10.72 2.08
N GLU A 113 -1.25 9.93 1.87
CA GLU A 113 -0.37 9.51 2.97
C GLU A 113 0.31 10.70 3.65
N ALA A 114 0.66 11.74 2.88
CA ALA A 114 1.18 12.99 3.44
C ALA A 114 0.15 13.75 4.28
N ALA A 115 -1.12 13.75 3.90
CA ALA A 115 -2.19 14.37 4.71
C ALA A 115 -2.43 13.60 6.02
N MET A 116 -2.24 12.27 6.01
CA MET A 116 -2.31 11.41 7.20
C MET A 116 -1.17 11.65 8.21
N ALA A 117 -0.17 12.48 7.89
CA ALA A 117 0.94 12.77 8.80
C ALA A 117 0.48 13.43 10.11
N GLU A 118 -0.55 14.28 10.06
CA GLU A 118 -1.13 14.92 11.24
C GLU A 118 -1.73 13.89 12.21
N PRO A 119 -2.72 13.06 11.81
CA PRO A 119 -3.32 12.11 12.74
C PRO A 119 -2.32 11.01 13.13
N MET A 120 -1.36 10.67 12.26
CA MET A 120 -0.27 9.77 12.62
C MET A 120 0.62 10.36 13.73
N ALA A 121 0.90 11.67 13.70
CA ALA A 121 1.68 12.32 14.75
C ALA A 121 0.96 12.27 16.12
N VAL A 122 -0.37 12.33 16.14
CA VAL A 122 -1.17 12.11 17.36
C VAL A 122 -0.91 10.71 17.92
N SER A 123 -0.96 9.68 17.08
CA SER A 123 -0.69 8.30 17.49
C SER A 123 0.76 8.08 17.94
N VAL A 124 1.74 8.69 17.26
CA VAL A 124 3.15 8.70 17.67
C VAL A 124 3.33 9.34 19.04
N GLN A 125 2.67 10.47 19.29
CA GLN A 125 2.74 11.15 20.58
C GLN A 125 2.07 10.34 21.69
N ALA A 126 0.90 9.74 21.43
CA ALA A 126 0.18 8.91 22.40
C ALA A 126 1.04 7.72 22.86
N THR A 127 1.62 7.01 21.89
CA THR A 127 2.48 5.84 22.15
C THR A 127 3.81 6.23 22.81
N ASN A 128 4.42 7.37 22.44
CA ASN A 128 5.60 7.90 23.14
C ASN A 128 5.30 8.22 24.61
N ARG A 129 4.17 8.90 24.87
CA ARG A 129 3.74 9.23 26.24
C ARG A 129 3.34 8.00 27.05
N GLY A 130 2.78 6.99 26.39
CA GLY A 130 2.46 5.70 26.99
C GLY A 130 3.69 4.83 27.28
N GLY A 131 4.88 5.22 26.81
CA GLY A 131 6.11 4.47 27.01
C GLY A 131 6.12 3.11 26.28
N VAL A 132 5.38 3.01 25.17
CA VAL A 132 5.25 1.78 24.38
C VAL A 132 6.60 1.35 23.84
N LYS A 133 6.98 0.09 24.10
CA LYS A 133 8.23 -0.52 23.67
C LYS A 133 8.01 -1.95 23.18
N MET A 134 9.03 -2.48 22.49
CA MET A 134 9.07 -3.88 22.05
C MET A 134 8.82 -4.82 23.24
N GLY A 135 8.00 -5.85 23.00
CA GLY A 135 7.63 -6.84 24.02
C GLY A 135 6.46 -6.45 24.94
N ASP A 136 5.95 -5.22 24.86
CA ASP A 136 4.73 -4.85 25.58
C ASP A 136 3.50 -5.59 25.00
N THR A 137 2.45 -5.73 25.81
CA THR A 137 1.10 -6.11 25.37
C THR A 137 0.20 -4.89 25.48
N ILE A 138 -0.38 -4.46 24.37
CA ILE A 138 -1.13 -3.20 24.28
C ILE A 138 -2.62 -3.47 24.07
N LEU A 139 -3.46 -2.79 24.85
CA LEU A 139 -4.90 -2.67 24.60
C LEU A 139 -5.20 -1.28 24.03
N ILE A 140 -5.89 -1.23 22.90
CA ILE A 140 -6.41 -0.02 22.28
C ILE A 140 -7.93 -0.05 22.39
N CYS A 141 -8.50 0.97 23.02
CA CYS A 141 -9.95 1.13 23.12
C CYS A 141 -10.42 2.09 22.02
N GLY A 142 -11.14 1.56 21.03
CA GLY A 142 -11.55 2.22 19.80
C GLY A 142 -10.77 1.73 18.59
N ALA A 143 -11.48 1.29 17.56
CA ALA A 143 -11.05 0.89 16.22
C ALA A 143 -11.37 1.95 15.16
N GLY A 144 -11.72 3.17 15.57
CA GLY A 144 -11.76 4.35 14.71
C GLY A 144 -10.36 4.76 14.19
N PRO A 145 -10.25 5.82 13.38
CA PRO A 145 -9.02 6.21 12.70
C PRO A 145 -7.80 6.33 13.62
N ILE A 146 -7.95 7.00 14.78
CA ILE A 146 -6.87 7.16 15.76
C ILE A 146 -6.46 5.82 16.39
N GLY A 147 -7.41 4.93 16.66
CA GLY A 147 -7.14 3.59 17.19
C GLY A 147 -6.32 2.74 16.23
N LEU A 148 -6.69 2.76 14.95
CA LEU A 148 -5.95 2.06 13.90
C LEU A 148 -4.55 2.64 13.69
N LEU A 149 -4.39 3.97 13.71
CA LEU A 149 -3.08 4.62 13.63
C LEU A 149 -2.22 4.30 14.87
N CYS A 150 -2.81 4.25 16.07
CA CYS A 150 -2.13 3.79 17.28
C CYS A 150 -1.66 2.34 17.14
N MET A 151 -2.48 1.45 16.56
CA MET A 151 -2.06 0.07 16.27
C MET A 151 -0.87 0.04 15.31
N LEU A 152 -0.94 0.77 14.19
CA LEU A 152 0.17 0.87 13.24
C LEU A 152 1.44 1.38 13.90
N THR A 153 1.33 2.38 14.78
CA THR A 153 2.47 2.93 15.48
C THR A 153 3.03 1.98 16.56
N CYS A 154 2.18 1.15 17.18
CA CYS A 154 2.62 0.07 18.08
C CYS A 154 3.37 -1.00 17.28
N LYS A 155 2.84 -1.43 16.13
CA LYS A 155 3.50 -2.39 15.24
C LYS A 155 4.85 -1.87 14.76
N ALA A 156 4.93 -0.60 14.36
CA ALA A 156 6.19 0.04 13.95
C ALA A 156 7.25 0.08 15.08
N ARG A 157 6.83 0.01 16.35
CA ARG A 157 7.71 -0.08 17.53
C ARG A 157 8.07 -1.51 17.94
N GLY A 158 7.67 -2.52 17.16
CA GLY A 158 7.97 -3.92 17.45
C GLY A 158 7.06 -4.55 18.52
N VAL A 159 5.86 -4.00 18.72
CA VAL A 159 4.85 -4.62 19.59
C VAL A 159 4.15 -5.74 18.82
N ASP A 160 4.28 -6.98 19.30
CA ASP A 160 3.62 -8.13 18.68
C ASP A 160 2.16 -8.25 19.12
N ALA A 161 1.91 -8.13 20.43
CA ALA A 161 0.59 -8.32 21.03
C ALA A 161 -0.17 -6.98 21.13
N VAL A 162 -1.00 -6.70 20.13
CA VAL A 162 -1.93 -5.56 20.14
C VAL A 162 -3.36 -6.09 20.08
N CYS A 163 -4.16 -5.76 21.09
CA CYS A 163 -5.60 -6.00 21.12
C CYS A 163 -6.33 -4.69 20.90
N ILE A 164 -7.35 -4.68 20.04
CA ILE A 164 -8.23 -3.52 19.86
C ILE A 164 -9.65 -3.94 20.23
N THR A 165 -10.32 -3.13 21.04
CA THR A 165 -11.72 -3.31 21.41
C THR A 165 -12.53 -2.13 20.90
N ASP A 166 -13.69 -2.38 20.31
CA ASP A 166 -14.65 -1.35 19.94
C ASP A 166 -16.08 -1.91 20.05
N GLU A 167 -17.08 -1.06 19.90
CA GLU A 167 -18.46 -1.48 19.73
C GLU A 167 -18.64 -2.20 18.39
N LYS A 168 -19.56 -3.17 18.36
CA LYS A 168 -19.72 -4.11 17.24
C LYS A 168 -19.93 -3.40 15.89
N ASN A 169 -20.62 -2.27 15.89
CA ASN A 169 -20.96 -1.53 14.67
C ASN A 169 -19.80 -0.70 14.11
N ASP A 170 -18.82 -0.33 14.94
CA ASP A 170 -17.69 0.52 14.54
C ASP A 170 -16.47 -0.32 14.10
N CYS A 171 -16.46 -1.62 14.41
CA CYS A 171 -15.48 -2.58 13.91
C CYS A 171 -15.64 -2.92 12.41
N ASP A 172 -16.68 -2.44 11.73
CA ASP A 172 -16.98 -2.80 10.34
C ASP A 172 -15.84 -2.41 9.40
N PHE A 173 -15.15 -1.29 9.64
CA PHE A 173 -14.00 -0.88 8.83
C PHE A 173 -12.84 -1.88 8.91
N MET A 174 -12.55 -2.37 10.11
CA MET A 174 -11.49 -3.36 10.33
C MET A 174 -11.91 -4.74 9.77
N THR A 175 -13.19 -5.08 9.87
CA THR A 175 -13.77 -6.28 9.27
C THR A 175 -13.69 -6.24 7.74
N ILE A 176 -13.98 -5.09 7.11
CA ILE A 176 -13.85 -4.88 5.67
C ILE A 176 -12.38 -4.96 5.23
N ALA A 177 -11.46 -4.34 5.97
CA ALA A 177 -10.03 -4.40 5.66
C ALA A 177 -9.48 -5.83 5.73
N ILE A 178 -9.80 -6.56 6.80
CA ILE A 178 -9.45 -7.99 6.95
C ILE A 178 -10.09 -8.81 5.82
N SER A 179 -11.36 -8.59 5.51
CA SER A 179 -12.06 -9.28 4.42
C SER A 179 -11.41 -9.01 3.06
N THR A 180 -11.00 -7.77 2.80
CA THR A 180 -10.31 -7.38 1.56
C THR A 180 -8.94 -8.03 1.44
N ILE A 181 -8.16 -8.07 2.53
CA ILE A 181 -6.87 -8.76 2.56
C ILE A 181 -7.06 -10.26 2.32
N ILE A 182 -8.06 -10.88 2.96
CA ILE A 182 -8.40 -12.29 2.73
C ILE A 182 -8.78 -12.52 1.26
N ILE A 183 -9.58 -11.64 0.67
CA ILE A 183 -9.95 -11.71 -0.75
C ILE A 183 -8.70 -11.61 -1.64
N ILE A 184 -7.79 -10.67 -1.36
CA ILE A 184 -6.53 -10.53 -2.10
C ILE A 184 -5.67 -11.79 -1.98
N ILE A 185 -5.54 -12.36 -0.78
CA ILE A 185 -4.80 -13.60 -0.55
C ILE A 185 -5.43 -14.75 -1.34
N ILE A 186 -6.77 -14.87 -1.31
CA ILE A 186 -7.51 -15.87 -2.09
C ILE A 186 -7.25 -15.68 -3.59
N ILE A 187 -7.28 -14.45 -4.10
CA ILE A 187 -7.00 -14.14 -5.51
C ILE A 187 -5.57 -14.55 -5.87
N ILE A 188 -4.58 -14.22 -5.03
CA ILE A 188 -3.18 -14.62 -5.25
C ILE A 188 -3.05 -16.15 -5.29
N ILE A 189 -3.68 -16.87 -4.37
CA ILE A 189 -3.69 -18.33 -4.34
C ILE A 189 -4.31 -18.90 -5.63
N ILE A 190 -5.45 -18.36 -6.08
CA ILE A 190 -6.12 -18.77 -7.32
C ILE A 190 -5.21 -18.54 -8.53
N ILE A 191 -4.53 -17.38 -8.62
CA ILE A 191 -3.59 -17.08 -9.70
C ILE A 191 -2.44 -18.10 -9.71
N ILE A 192 -1.86 -18.41 -8.56
CA ILE A 192 -0.80 -19.42 -8.43
C ILE A 192 -1.29 -20.79 -8.90
N ILE A 193 -2.49 -21.22 -8.50
CA ILE A 193 -3.09 -22.49 -8.94
C ILE A 193 -3.28 -22.52 -10.46
N ILE A 194 -3.79 -21.44 -11.06
CA ILE A 194 -3.98 -21.34 -12.51
C ILE A 194 -2.63 -21.46 -13.24
N ILE A 195 -1.59 -20.77 -12.77
CA ILE A 195 -0.24 -20.85 -13.33
C ILE A 195 0.28 -22.29 -13.28
N ILE A 196 0.11 -22.98 -12.14
CA ILE A 196 0.52 -24.38 -11.98
C ILE A 196 -0.22 -25.29 -12.98
N ILE A 197 -1.55 -25.12 -13.13
CA ILE A 197 -2.35 -25.91 -14.08
C ILE A 197 -1.87 -25.68 -15.52
N ILE A 198 -1.60 -24.43 -15.90
CA ILE A 198 -1.08 -24.09 -17.25
C ILE A 198 0.27 -24.79 -17.48
N ILE A 199 1.18 -24.74 -16.51
CA ILE A 199 2.47 -25.42 -16.59
C ILE A 199 2.29 -26.94 -16.78
N ILE A 200 1.39 -27.56 -16.01
CA ILE A 200 1.09 -29.00 -16.13
C ILE A 200 0.56 -29.32 -17.53
N ILE A 201 -0.39 -28.53 -18.05
CA ILE A 201 -0.94 -28.71 -19.41
C ILE A 201 0.15 -28.60 -20.46
N ILE A 202 1.04 -27.62 -20.37
CA ILE A 202 2.18 -27.45 -21.28
C ILE A 202 3.10 -28.68 -21.24
N ILE A 203 3.43 -29.17 -20.04
CA ILE A 203 4.25 -30.37 -19.86
C ILE A 203 3.57 -31.59 -20.52
N ILE A 204 2.27 -31.79 -20.30
CA ILE A 204 1.51 -32.88 -20.92
C ILE A 204 1.54 -32.78 -22.45
N ILE A 205 1.32 -31.58 -23.01
CA ILE A 205 1.37 -31.35 -24.46
C ILE A 205 2.76 -31.68 -25.01
N ILE A 206 3.83 -31.26 -24.34
CA ILE A 206 5.21 -31.58 -24.74
C ILE A 206 5.44 -33.10 -24.73
N ILE A 207 4.99 -33.79 -23.68
CA ILE A 207 5.11 -35.26 -23.58
C ILE A 207 4.35 -35.93 -24.73
N ILE A 208 3.13 -35.49 -25.05
CA ILE A 208 2.33 -36.04 -26.16
C ILE A 208 3.06 -35.82 -27.50
N ILE A 209 3.59 -34.63 -27.74
CA ILE A 209 4.35 -34.32 -28.96
C ILE A 209 5.58 -35.23 -29.08
N ILE A 210 6.31 -35.44 -27.99
CA ILE A 210 7.47 -36.36 -27.95
C ILE A 210 7.04 -37.79 -28.30
N ILE A 211 5.95 -38.30 -27.69
CA ILE A 211 5.43 -39.65 -27.95
C ILE A 211 5.03 -39.82 -29.41
N ILE A 212 4.30 -38.85 -29.98
CA ILE A 212 3.88 -38.86 -31.39
C ILE A 212 5.11 -38.87 -32.31
N THR A 213 6.09 -38.00 -32.03
CA THR A 213 7.32 -37.89 -32.82
C THR A 213 8.10 -39.21 -32.82
N ILE A 214 8.29 -39.82 -31.65
CA ILE A 214 8.95 -41.12 -31.49
C ILE A 214 8.19 -42.22 -32.25
N THR A 215 6.86 -42.24 -32.14
CA THR A 215 6.01 -43.24 -32.81
C THR A 215 6.13 -43.13 -34.33
N ILE A 216 6.12 -41.92 -34.88
CA ILE A 216 6.32 -41.68 -36.31
C ILE A 216 7.69 -42.18 -36.75
N ILE A 217 8.76 -41.82 -36.03
CA ILE A 217 10.13 -42.25 -36.34
C ILE A 217 10.24 -43.78 -36.37
N ILE A 218 9.73 -44.46 -35.33
CA ILE A 218 9.75 -45.94 -35.24
C ILE A 218 8.98 -46.56 -36.40
N THR A 219 7.78 -46.05 -36.70
CA THR A 219 6.94 -46.57 -37.78
C THR A 219 7.61 -46.40 -39.15
N THR A 220 8.23 -45.24 -39.41
CA THR A 220 8.98 -44.98 -40.64
C THR A 220 10.18 -45.93 -40.77
N ILE A 221 10.95 -46.15 -39.69
CA ILE A 221 12.08 -47.10 -39.68
C ILE A 221 11.59 -48.52 -39.99
N ILE A 222 10.51 -48.97 -39.37
CA ILE A 222 9.94 -50.31 -39.62
C ILE A 222 9.52 -50.46 -41.09
N ILE A 223 8.84 -49.46 -41.67
CA ILE A 223 8.44 -49.48 -43.08
C ILE A 223 9.66 -49.56 -44.00
N ILE A 224 10.72 -48.77 -43.74
CA ILE A 224 11.96 -48.81 -44.52
C ILE A 224 12.60 -50.19 -44.44
N ILE A 225 12.68 -50.80 -43.25
CA ILE A 225 13.23 -52.15 -43.06
C ILE A 225 12.42 -53.18 -43.85
N ILE A 226 11.08 -53.14 -43.80
CA ILE A 226 10.21 -54.04 -44.55
C ILE A 226 10.43 -53.89 -46.06
N ILE A 227 10.52 -52.65 -46.58
CA ILE A 227 10.79 -52.39 -48.00
C ILE A 227 12.15 -52.98 -48.41
N ILE A 228 13.20 -52.77 -47.60
CA ILE A 228 14.53 -53.34 -47.85
C ILE A 228 14.48 -54.87 -47.89
N ILE A 229 13.79 -55.52 -46.95
CA ILE A 229 13.62 -56.97 -46.92
C ILE A 229 12.90 -57.47 -48.19
N ILE A 230 11.81 -56.81 -48.60
CA ILE A 230 11.07 -57.16 -49.82
C ILE A 230 11.98 -57.04 -51.06
N ILE A 231 12.75 -55.95 -51.17
CA ILE A 231 13.71 -55.74 -52.27
C ILE A 231 14.75 -56.86 -52.30
N ILE A 232 15.32 -57.23 -51.15
CA ILE A 232 16.29 -58.33 -51.04
C ILE A 232 15.66 -59.64 -51.51
N ILE A 233 14.44 -59.98 -51.06
CA ILE A 233 13.72 -61.19 -51.46
C ILE A 233 13.53 -61.23 -52.99
N ILE A 234 13.09 -60.12 -53.60
CA ILE A 234 12.89 -60.02 -55.06
C ILE A 234 14.20 -60.27 -55.82
N ILE A 235 15.31 -59.65 -55.38
CA ILE A 235 16.63 -59.82 -56.00
C ILE A 235 17.12 -61.27 -55.89
N THR A 236 16.96 -61.91 -54.72
CA THR A 236 17.37 -63.31 -54.51
C THR A 236 16.50 -64.32 -55.27
N SER A 237 15.23 -64.00 -55.52
CA SER A 237 14.31 -64.86 -56.30
C SER A 237 14.57 -64.80 -57.81
N SER A 238 15.16 -63.70 -58.29
CA SER A 238 15.45 -63.45 -59.70
C SER A 238 16.75 -64.11 -60.18
N SER A 239 17.65 -64.46 -59.24
CA SER A 239 18.98 -65.03 -59.51
C SER A 239 18.98 -66.56 -59.62
N SER A 240 17.85 -67.22 -59.36
CA SER A 240 17.66 -68.67 -59.56
C SER A 240 17.02 -69.01 -60.92
N SER A 241 17.61 -68.49 -62.01
CA SER A 241 17.38 -69.00 -63.37
C SER A 241 18.56 -69.92 -63.73
N PRO A 242 18.38 -71.25 -63.89
CA PRO A 242 19.49 -72.14 -64.14
C PRO A 242 20.06 -71.94 -65.54
N SER A 243 21.34 -71.59 -65.60
CA SER A 243 22.19 -71.79 -66.76
C SER A 243 22.49 -73.29 -66.92
N SER A 244 21.96 -73.90 -67.97
CA SER A 244 22.47 -75.15 -68.56
C SER A 244 22.34 -75.03 -70.07
N SER A 245 23.39 -74.63 -70.80
CA SER A 245 24.55 -75.43 -71.22
C SER A 245 24.24 -76.45 -72.33
N SER A 246 24.74 -76.13 -73.53
CA SER A 246 25.39 -77.00 -74.53
C SER A 246 24.68 -78.27 -75.02
N SER A 247 24.31 -78.29 -76.31
CA SER A 247 25.01 -79.00 -77.41
C SER A 247 24.16 -78.98 -78.68
#